data_AF-A0A836RFL2-F1
#
_entry.id   AF-A0A836RFL2-F1
#
_cell.length_a   1.000
_cell.length_b   1.000
_cell.length_c   1.000
_cell.angle_alpha   90.00
_cell.angle_beta   90.00
_cell.angle_gamma   90.00
#
_symmetry.space_group_name_H-M   'P 1'
#
loop_
_entity.id
_entity.type
_entity.pdbx_description
1 polymer ?
#
loop_
_entity_poly.entity_id
_entity_poly.type
_entity_poly.pdbx_seq_one_letter_code
_entity_poly.pdbx_strand_id
1 'polypeptide(L)'
;EPIEGPWERYKAGIYKTQTRRRFEQLFVDGRMMLEARWPNTTFEKLLTRDGWASAGPGSAYQTLRDPELAMTGVDWTGATAVLNVAHQFWTWSRPVLNHRRGSDTFEYRIKMNPMHSQRKGWWDDDFYYLIGKLETLDHPTEWYLDKTGTLYLWPPDGRNPSGRDVRVKARDYGFRGADLRHVQLSGFHFFACTFVLERAEHCRVENCHLRFPSFVRGVPDAEEPPRKSAGTRISGRDNLVRNCSLAYCANFGIEVLGQRNVVENCLIHDVNWSGTLRYTAISLNGDQDAPRPANAARHNTVYNVGNAIITSNRNRYGIIEYNHVHHGGLISSDVSLIYTCLPYAMGNEIRYNWVHNSLSPNNSLGIRGDDKTRGLRVHHNVVWNIRRDAIVVKGGKNRVYNNTCFANGASDILLFSGREVDKWWQKWVKAYEHQNEDSLLVNNCARVIVSTRRRRDPGRPGDHSNNYTGSVPKLVDPE
;
A
#
# COMPACT_ATOMS: atom_id res chain seq x y z
N GLU A 1 -12.20 -20.15 -13.39
CA GLU A 1 -12.55 -21.27 -14.29
C GLU A 1 -11.71 -22.49 -13.95
N PRO A 2 -12.24 -23.71 -14.07
CA PRO A 2 -11.52 -24.94 -13.71
C PRO A 2 -10.40 -25.29 -14.71
N ILE A 3 -9.41 -26.04 -14.21
CA ILE A 3 -8.37 -26.74 -14.99
C ILE A 3 -8.62 -28.24 -14.82
N GLU A 4 -9.20 -28.87 -15.85
CA GLU A 4 -9.77 -30.22 -15.74
C GLU A 4 -8.73 -31.36 -15.83
N GLY A 5 -7.51 -31.07 -16.31
CA GLY A 5 -6.47 -32.08 -16.56
C GLY A 5 -6.48 -32.61 -18.00
N PRO A 6 -5.91 -33.80 -18.28
CA PRO A 6 -5.33 -34.75 -17.33
C PRO A 6 -4.05 -34.24 -16.68
N TRP A 7 -3.76 -34.72 -15.46
CA TRP A 7 -2.54 -34.37 -14.72
C TRP A 7 -1.55 -35.52 -14.71
N GLU A 8 -0.31 -35.23 -15.09
CA GLU A 8 0.80 -36.17 -15.13
C GLU A 8 1.85 -35.80 -14.09
N ARG A 9 2.52 -36.79 -13.50
CA ARG A 9 3.63 -36.52 -12.59
C ARG A 9 4.82 -35.94 -13.37
N TYR A 10 5.34 -34.78 -12.95
CA TYR A 10 6.56 -34.18 -13.48
C TYR A 10 7.78 -34.54 -12.63
N LYS A 11 7.68 -34.32 -11.32
CA LYS A 11 8.68 -34.70 -10.30
C LYS A 11 7.95 -35.15 -9.03
N ALA A 12 8.68 -35.56 -7.99
CA ALA A 12 8.07 -35.81 -6.69
C ALA A 12 7.30 -34.56 -6.22
N GLY A 13 6.02 -34.72 -5.85
CA GLY A 13 5.15 -33.62 -5.42
C GLY A 13 4.60 -32.72 -6.53
N ILE A 14 5.23 -32.69 -7.71
CA ILE A 14 4.92 -31.76 -8.80
C ILE A 14 4.23 -32.48 -9.94
N TYR A 15 3.09 -31.95 -10.36
CA TYR A 15 2.29 -32.45 -11.47
C TYR A 15 2.18 -31.40 -12.56
N LYS A 16 1.96 -31.84 -13.80
CA LYS A 16 1.78 -30.97 -14.95
C LYS A 16 0.55 -31.31 -15.77
N THR A 17 0.01 -30.31 -16.46
CA THR A 17 -1.07 -30.45 -17.43
C THR A 17 -0.92 -29.42 -18.54
N GLN A 18 -1.62 -29.62 -19.66
CA GLN A 18 -1.68 -28.65 -20.76
C GLN A 18 -2.89 -27.73 -20.59
N THR A 19 -2.69 -26.43 -20.83
CA THR A 19 -3.77 -25.45 -20.82
C THR A 19 -3.57 -24.36 -21.86
N ARG A 20 -4.66 -24.03 -22.55
CA ARG A 20 -4.71 -22.88 -23.46
C ARG A 20 -4.89 -21.56 -22.73
N ARG A 21 -5.22 -21.60 -21.44
CA ARG A 21 -5.49 -20.42 -20.63
C ARG A 21 -4.19 -19.68 -20.33
N ARG A 22 -4.29 -18.36 -20.23
CA ARG A 22 -3.25 -17.49 -19.68
C ARG A 22 -3.88 -16.78 -18.49
N PHE A 23 -3.21 -16.85 -17.34
CA PHE A 23 -3.75 -16.38 -16.07
C PHE A 23 -2.59 -16.00 -15.15
N GLU A 24 -2.90 -15.20 -14.14
CA GLU A 24 -1.92 -14.70 -13.17
C GLU A 24 -2.22 -15.19 -11.75
N GLN A 25 -3.34 -15.88 -11.53
CA GLN A 25 -3.70 -16.49 -10.25
C GLN A 25 -4.28 -17.89 -10.46
N LEU A 26 -3.85 -18.81 -9.60
CA LEU A 26 -4.30 -20.18 -9.52
C LEU A 26 -4.74 -20.51 -8.09
N PHE A 27 -5.77 -21.34 -7.97
CA PHE A 27 -6.35 -21.78 -6.72
C PHE A 27 -6.49 -23.30 -6.71
N VAL A 28 -6.23 -23.93 -5.57
CA VAL A 28 -6.50 -25.35 -5.32
C VAL A 28 -7.39 -25.43 -4.09
N ASP A 29 -8.58 -25.99 -4.23
CA ASP A 29 -9.58 -26.12 -3.17
C ASP A 29 -9.86 -24.77 -2.45
N GLY A 30 -9.96 -23.70 -3.24
CA GLY A 30 -10.20 -22.33 -2.75
C GLY A 30 -9.02 -21.64 -2.06
N ARG A 31 -7.83 -22.27 -2.02
CA ARG A 31 -6.57 -21.67 -1.53
C ARG A 31 -5.76 -21.13 -2.69
N MET A 32 -5.24 -19.92 -2.59
CA MET A 32 -4.40 -19.32 -3.62
C MET A 32 -3.01 -19.96 -3.61
N MET A 33 -2.55 -20.42 -4.77
CA MET A 33 -1.19 -20.91 -4.97
C MET A 33 -0.29 -19.76 -5.43
N LEU A 34 0.98 -19.78 -5.03
CA LEU A 34 1.97 -18.76 -5.38
C LEU A 34 2.67 -19.11 -6.69
N GLU A 35 2.93 -18.10 -7.54
CA GLU A 35 3.85 -18.32 -8.65
C GLU A 35 5.23 -18.68 -8.08
N ALA A 36 5.86 -19.72 -8.63
CA ALA A 36 7.17 -20.21 -8.25
C ALA A 36 8.17 -19.05 -8.17
N ARG A 37 8.85 -18.95 -7.04
CA ARG A 37 9.66 -17.76 -6.72
C ARG A 37 10.88 -18.09 -5.89
N TRP A 38 11.81 -17.14 -5.83
CA TRP A 38 12.89 -17.17 -4.87
C TRP A 38 13.04 -15.82 -4.16
N PRO A 39 13.24 -15.80 -2.83
CA PRO A 39 13.13 -16.95 -1.92
C PRO A 39 11.71 -17.50 -1.82
N ASN A 40 11.61 -18.74 -1.34
CA ASN A 40 10.33 -19.39 -1.05
C ASN A 40 9.57 -18.66 0.05
N THR A 41 8.24 -18.64 -0.07
CA THR A 41 7.37 -18.09 0.95
C THR A 41 6.02 -18.80 0.94
N THR A 42 5.17 -18.49 1.92
CA THR A 42 3.79 -18.96 1.96
C THR A 42 2.83 -17.80 1.84
N PHE A 43 1.58 -18.09 1.48
CA PHE A 43 0.56 -17.06 1.31
C PHE A 43 0.38 -16.17 2.55
N GLU A 44 0.45 -16.77 3.73
CA GLU A 44 0.28 -16.11 5.03
C GLU A 44 1.43 -15.14 5.36
N LYS A 45 2.58 -15.31 4.70
CA LYS A 45 3.79 -14.52 4.93
C LYS A 45 4.00 -13.42 3.88
N LEU A 46 3.09 -13.25 2.92
CA LEU A 46 3.23 -12.24 1.84
C LEU A 46 3.31 -10.80 2.35
N LEU A 47 2.79 -10.52 3.54
CA LEU A 47 2.87 -9.21 4.21
C LEU A 47 3.95 -9.18 5.28
N THR A 48 4.99 -9.98 5.13
CA THR A 48 6.19 -9.96 5.96
C THR A 48 7.44 -9.88 5.09
N ARG A 49 8.59 -9.53 5.69
CA ARG A 49 9.88 -9.56 4.99
C ARG A 49 10.50 -10.96 4.92
N ASP A 50 9.97 -11.96 5.65
CA ASP A 50 10.51 -13.33 5.69
C ASP A 50 10.60 -14.02 4.31
N GLY A 51 9.77 -13.61 3.34
CA GLY A 51 9.77 -14.14 1.97
C GLY A 51 10.59 -13.32 0.97
N TRP A 52 11.32 -12.31 1.43
CA TRP A 52 12.15 -11.44 0.60
C TRP A 52 13.63 -11.75 0.87
N ALA A 53 14.44 -11.78 -0.19
CA ALA A 53 15.89 -11.76 -0.06
C ALA A 53 16.35 -10.34 0.29
N SER A 54 17.43 -10.24 1.05
CA SER A 54 18.09 -8.97 1.35
C SER A 54 19.23 -8.75 0.38
N ALA A 55 19.33 -7.57 -0.21
CA ALA A 55 20.47 -7.20 -1.03
C ALA A 55 21.75 -7.21 -0.18
N GLY A 56 22.81 -7.80 -0.72
CA GLY A 56 24.12 -7.85 -0.11
C GLY A 56 24.98 -6.60 -0.38
N PRO A 57 26.15 -6.50 0.28
CA PRO A 57 27.07 -5.39 0.12
C PRO A 57 27.48 -5.15 -1.34
N GLY A 58 27.57 -3.88 -1.72
CA GLY A 58 27.94 -3.46 -3.08
C GLY A 58 26.75 -3.34 -4.05
N SER A 59 25.52 -3.56 -3.56
CA SER A 59 24.31 -3.16 -4.28
C SER A 59 24.28 -1.64 -4.47
N ALA A 60 23.77 -1.21 -5.63
CA ALA A 60 23.76 0.18 -6.03
C ALA A 60 22.59 0.48 -6.97
N TYR A 61 22.44 1.76 -7.34
CA TYR A 61 21.45 2.14 -8.33
C TYR A 61 21.58 1.31 -9.62
N GLN A 62 20.52 0.56 -9.95
CA GLN A 62 20.42 -0.31 -11.12
C GLN A 62 21.25 -1.61 -11.11
N THR A 63 21.91 -1.93 -9.98
CA THR A 63 22.68 -3.16 -9.81
C THR A 63 22.33 -3.80 -8.48
N LEU A 64 21.80 -5.02 -8.51
CA LEU A 64 21.57 -5.80 -7.30
C LEU A 64 22.68 -6.83 -7.15
N ARG A 65 23.16 -7.01 -5.93
CA ARG A 65 24.15 -8.03 -5.56
C ARG A 65 23.68 -8.77 -4.32
N ASP A 66 23.75 -10.09 -4.34
CA ASP A 66 23.42 -10.98 -3.23
C ASP A 66 24.17 -12.31 -3.40
N PRO A 67 25.08 -12.69 -2.48
CA PRO A 67 25.77 -13.98 -2.52
C PRO A 67 24.84 -15.19 -2.53
N GLU A 68 23.67 -15.14 -1.88
CA GLU A 68 22.72 -16.25 -1.87
C GLU A 68 22.06 -16.45 -3.23
N LEU A 69 21.97 -15.39 -4.05
CA LEU A 69 21.50 -15.50 -5.43
C LEU A 69 22.38 -16.46 -6.25
N ALA A 70 23.70 -16.43 -6.07
CA ALA A 70 24.62 -17.32 -6.77
C ALA A 70 24.36 -18.80 -6.43
N MET A 71 23.99 -19.06 -5.17
CA MET A 71 23.72 -20.41 -4.67
C MET A 71 22.45 -21.03 -5.25
N THR A 72 21.52 -20.22 -5.80
CA THR A 72 20.32 -20.74 -6.47
C THR A 72 20.65 -21.64 -7.67
N GLY A 73 21.81 -21.44 -8.30
CA GLY A 73 22.19 -22.18 -9.51
C GLY A 73 21.28 -21.93 -10.72
N VAL A 74 20.37 -20.94 -10.65
CA VAL A 74 19.43 -20.56 -11.71
C VAL A 74 20.04 -19.47 -12.59
N ASP A 75 19.77 -19.52 -13.89
CA ASP A 75 19.97 -18.36 -14.77
C ASP A 75 18.71 -17.51 -14.74
N TRP A 76 18.81 -16.34 -14.10
CA TRP A 76 17.68 -15.45 -13.89
C TRP A 76 17.34 -14.57 -15.10
N THR A 77 18.06 -14.66 -16.22
CA THR A 77 17.78 -13.86 -17.42
C THR A 77 16.32 -13.98 -17.87
N GLY A 78 15.62 -12.86 -17.98
CA GLY A 78 14.20 -12.79 -18.36
C GLY A 78 13.21 -13.11 -17.24
N ALA A 79 13.67 -13.41 -16.02
CA ALA A 79 12.81 -13.43 -14.83
C ALA A 79 12.29 -12.03 -14.49
N THR A 80 11.25 -11.96 -13.67
CA THR A 80 10.78 -10.68 -13.11
C THR A 80 11.33 -10.51 -11.70
N ALA A 81 12.09 -9.45 -11.49
CA ALA A 81 12.53 -9.00 -10.17
C ALA A 81 11.51 -8.03 -9.59
N VAL A 82 11.03 -8.31 -8.38
CA VAL A 82 10.25 -7.37 -7.57
C VAL A 82 11.20 -6.76 -6.55
N LEU A 83 11.37 -5.45 -6.62
CA LEU A 83 12.48 -4.70 -6.05
C LEU A 83 11.93 -3.65 -5.10
N ASN A 84 12.09 -3.80 -3.79
CA ASN A 84 11.84 -2.75 -2.82
C ASN A 84 13.20 -2.19 -2.41
N VAL A 85 13.66 -1.23 -3.21
CA VAL A 85 15.04 -0.73 -3.19
C VAL A 85 15.15 0.75 -2.79
N ALA A 86 16.34 1.18 -2.39
CA ALA A 86 16.66 2.53 -1.95
C ALA A 86 15.82 3.03 -0.77
N HIS A 87 14.91 3.98 -0.99
CA HIS A 87 14.12 4.56 0.09
C HIS A 87 12.94 3.67 0.52
N GLN A 88 12.63 2.62 -0.25
CA GLN A 88 11.71 1.53 0.12
C GLN A 88 10.24 1.92 0.43
N PHE A 89 9.82 3.16 0.15
CA PHE A 89 8.41 3.55 0.12
C PHE A 89 7.68 3.08 -1.15
N TRP A 90 8.45 2.66 -2.15
CA TRP A 90 7.96 2.19 -3.44
C TRP A 90 8.65 0.88 -3.82
N THR A 91 7.93 0.03 -4.55
CA THR A 91 8.45 -1.22 -5.11
C THR A 91 8.31 -1.18 -6.63
N TRP A 92 9.33 -1.68 -7.33
CA TRP A 92 9.37 -1.79 -8.78
C TRP A 92 9.30 -3.25 -9.21
N SER A 93 8.82 -3.51 -10.43
CA SER A 93 8.99 -4.81 -11.07
C SER A 93 9.76 -4.67 -12.37
N ARG A 94 10.87 -5.39 -12.54
CA ARG A 94 11.75 -5.27 -13.70
C ARG A 94 12.16 -6.64 -14.25
N PRO A 95 12.31 -6.77 -15.57
CA PRO A 95 12.99 -7.92 -16.10
C PRO A 95 14.45 -7.92 -15.63
N VAL A 96 14.93 -9.09 -15.24
CA VAL A 96 16.37 -9.33 -15.09
C VAL A 96 16.96 -9.37 -16.51
N LEU A 97 17.83 -8.41 -16.82
CA LEU A 97 18.32 -8.21 -18.19
C LEU A 97 19.33 -9.27 -18.62
N ASN A 98 20.33 -9.51 -17.77
CA ASN A 98 21.37 -10.50 -17.98
C ASN A 98 21.74 -11.10 -16.62
N HIS A 99 21.86 -12.42 -16.57
CA HIS A 99 22.36 -13.18 -15.44
C HIS A 99 23.01 -14.47 -15.96
N ARG A 100 23.78 -15.15 -15.12
CA ARG A 100 24.31 -16.48 -15.41
C ARG A 100 24.32 -17.30 -14.13
N ARG A 101 24.18 -18.61 -14.25
CA ARG A 101 24.26 -19.54 -13.09
C ARG A 101 25.52 -19.26 -12.27
N GLY A 102 25.37 -19.21 -10.94
CA GLY A 102 26.47 -18.89 -10.02
C GLY A 102 26.86 -17.40 -9.95
N SER A 103 26.21 -16.50 -10.67
CA SER A 103 26.38 -15.05 -10.50
C SER A 103 25.60 -14.56 -9.29
N ASP A 104 26.25 -13.77 -8.45
CA ASP A 104 25.65 -13.08 -7.30
C ASP A 104 25.05 -11.73 -7.67
N THR A 105 25.07 -11.35 -8.95
CA THR A 105 24.67 -10.01 -9.39
C THR A 105 23.81 -10.06 -10.63
N PHE A 106 22.87 -9.11 -10.72
CA PHE A 106 22.15 -8.79 -11.95
C PHE A 106 21.86 -7.28 -12.04
N GLU A 107 21.62 -6.83 -13.27
CA GLU A 107 21.21 -5.46 -13.56
C GLU A 107 19.71 -5.34 -13.81
N TYR A 108 19.17 -4.18 -13.45
CA TYR A 108 17.79 -3.80 -13.72
C TYR A 108 17.71 -2.29 -14.03
N ARG A 109 16.68 -1.85 -14.75
CA ARG A 109 16.54 -0.43 -15.14
C ARG A 109 15.36 0.22 -14.46
N ILE A 110 15.60 1.07 -13.48
CA ILE A 110 14.59 1.97 -12.92
C ILE A 110 14.96 3.42 -13.23
N LYS A 111 13.97 4.29 -13.24
CA LYS A 111 14.16 5.74 -13.20
C LYS A 111 13.69 6.24 -11.85
N MET A 112 14.62 6.83 -11.10
CA MET A 112 14.38 7.33 -9.76
C MET A 112 14.99 8.72 -9.60
N ASN A 113 14.41 9.52 -8.73
CA ASN A 113 14.94 10.84 -8.43
C ASN A 113 16.39 10.78 -7.91
N PRO A 114 17.29 11.70 -8.34
CA PRO A 114 18.68 11.78 -7.89
C PRO A 114 18.88 11.77 -6.37
N MET A 115 18.01 12.45 -5.60
CA MET A 115 18.10 12.41 -4.14
C MET A 115 17.95 11.00 -3.58
N HIS A 116 17.17 10.16 -4.26
CA HIS A 116 16.97 8.79 -3.84
C HIS A 116 17.99 7.83 -4.44
N SER A 117 18.56 8.14 -5.62
CA SER A 117 19.54 7.26 -6.25
C SER A 117 20.98 7.45 -5.78
N GLN A 118 21.35 8.67 -5.35
CA GLN A 118 22.73 9.03 -5.03
C GLN A 118 23.07 8.92 -3.54
N ARG A 119 22.08 8.66 -2.67
CA ARG A 119 22.30 8.62 -1.23
C ARG A 119 22.93 7.28 -0.81
N LYS A 120 24.18 7.35 -0.35
CA LYS A 120 24.94 6.19 0.15
C LYS A 120 24.23 5.53 1.35
N GLY A 121 24.24 4.19 1.38
CA GLY A 121 23.69 3.38 2.48
C GLY A 121 22.19 3.07 2.40
N TRP A 122 21.47 3.57 1.39
CA TRP A 122 20.07 3.17 1.14
C TRP A 122 19.93 1.85 0.40
N TRP A 123 21.03 1.30 -0.08
CA TRP A 123 21.03 0.13 -0.96
C TRP A 123 21.47 -1.15 -0.23
N ASP A 124 21.99 -1.01 0.99
CA ASP A 124 22.59 -2.10 1.77
C ASP A 124 21.56 -2.85 2.63
N ASP A 125 20.30 -2.37 2.68
CA ASP A 125 19.16 -2.99 3.38
C ASP A 125 17.96 -3.20 2.44
N ASP A 126 18.22 -3.27 1.13
CA ASP A 126 17.21 -3.46 0.10
C ASP A 126 16.63 -4.87 0.13
N PHE A 127 15.38 -5.00 -0.32
CA PHE A 127 14.71 -6.28 -0.38
C PHE A 127 14.24 -6.58 -1.79
N TYR A 128 14.33 -7.84 -2.19
CA TYR A 128 13.80 -8.27 -3.47
C TYR A 128 13.31 -9.73 -3.46
N TYR A 129 12.60 -10.10 -4.51
CA TYR A 129 12.37 -11.49 -4.85
C TYR A 129 12.25 -11.64 -6.37
N LEU A 130 12.44 -12.85 -6.85
CA LEU A 130 12.44 -13.19 -8.27
C LEU A 130 11.34 -14.19 -8.57
N ILE A 131 10.64 -14.00 -9.68
CA ILE A 131 9.59 -14.91 -10.19
C ILE A 131 9.82 -15.24 -11.66
N GLY A 132 9.21 -16.34 -12.12
CA GLY A 132 9.13 -16.66 -13.55
C GLY A 132 10.23 -17.62 -14.03
N LYS A 133 10.71 -18.51 -13.16
CA LYS A 133 11.60 -19.63 -13.51
C LYS A 133 10.99 -20.94 -13.02
N LEU A 134 10.99 -21.98 -13.86
CA LEU A 134 10.46 -23.29 -13.48
C LEU A 134 11.39 -23.98 -12.46
N GLU A 135 12.68 -23.66 -12.52
CA GLU A 135 13.69 -24.20 -11.62
C GLU A 135 13.43 -23.87 -10.15
N THR A 136 12.65 -22.82 -9.86
CA THR A 136 12.27 -22.43 -8.49
C THR A 136 10.88 -22.90 -8.10
N LEU A 137 10.30 -23.84 -8.85
CA LEU A 137 9.12 -24.58 -8.39
C LEU A 137 9.60 -25.72 -7.51
N ASP A 138 9.82 -25.44 -6.22
CA ASP A 138 10.46 -26.37 -5.29
C ASP A 138 9.82 -26.41 -3.89
N HIS A 139 8.74 -25.66 -3.67
CA HIS A 139 7.99 -25.67 -2.43
C HIS A 139 6.51 -26.04 -2.64
N PRO A 140 5.85 -26.76 -1.70
CA PRO A 140 4.41 -26.92 -1.73
C PRO A 140 3.67 -25.58 -1.85
N THR A 141 2.53 -25.59 -2.54
CA THR A 141 1.68 -24.43 -2.84
C THR A 141 2.16 -23.51 -3.97
N GLU A 142 3.19 -23.93 -4.71
CA GLU A 142 3.69 -23.17 -5.85
C GLU A 142 3.17 -23.69 -7.21
N TRP A 143 3.18 -22.82 -8.22
CA TRP A 143 2.89 -23.17 -9.62
C TRP A 143 3.75 -22.39 -10.60
N TYR A 144 3.91 -22.91 -11.82
CA TYR A 144 4.57 -22.23 -12.93
C TYR A 144 3.83 -22.53 -14.23
N LEU A 145 3.52 -21.51 -15.03
CA LEU A 145 2.96 -21.66 -16.37
C LEU A 145 4.02 -21.30 -17.41
N ASP A 146 4.40 -22.28 -18.22
CA ASP A 146 5.35 -22.04 -19.30
C ASP A 146 4.70 -21.31 -20.49
N LYS A 147 5.53 -20.79 -21.39
CA LYS A 147 5.06 -20.06 -22.59
C LYS A 147 4.29 -20.96 -23.57
N THR A 148 4.55 -22.26 -23.56
CA THR A 148 3.91 -23.26 -24.43
C THR A 148 2.52 -23.65 -23.96
N GLY A 149 2.16 -23.38 -22.70
CA GLY A 149 0.89 -23.73 -22.09
C GLY A 149 0.96 -24.91 -21.12
N THR A 150 2.14 -25.44 -20.79
CA THR A 150 2.28 -26.43 -19.72
C THR A 150 2.22 -25.72 -18.38
N LEU A 151 1.24 -26.11 -17.58
CA LEU A 151 1.10 -25.70 -16.18
C LEU A 151 1.76 -26.77 -15.30
N TYR A 152 2.69 -26.35 -14.47
CA TYR A 152 3.32 -27.13 -13.40
C TYR A 152 2.75 -26.66 -12.05
N LEU A 153 2.40 -27.59 -11.19
CA LEU A 153 1.76 -27.33 -9.90
C LEU A 153 2.33 -28.26 -8.84
N TRP A 154 2.68 -27.72 -7.69
CA TRP A 154 2.92 -28.48 -6.46
C TRP A 154 1.73 -28.28 -5.51
N PRO A 155 0.75 -29.20 -5.49
CA PRO A 155 -0.41 -29.08 -4.61
C PRO A 155 0.00 -29.04 -3.12
N PRO A 156 -0.80 -28.46 -2.22
CA PRO A 156 -0.41 -28.31 -0.81
C PRO A 156 0.03 -29.61 -0.10
N ASP A 157 -0.49 -30.76 -0.52
CA ASP A 157 -0.17 -32.09 0.01
C ASP A 157 0.80 -32.90 -0.88
N GLY A 158 1.26 -32.33 -2.00
CA GLY A 158 2.10 -32.99 -2.99
C GLY A 158 1.43 -34.17 -3.70
N ARG A 159 0.11 -34.33 -3.61
CA ARG A 159 -0.64 -35.44 -4.23
C ARG A 159 -1.16 -35.06 -5.60
N ASN A 160 -1.52 -36.06 -6.40
CA ASN A 160 -2.07 -35.84 -7.75
C ASN A 160 -3.32 -34.95 -7.67
N PRO A 161 -3.38 -33.82 -8.39
CA PRO A 161 -4.51 -32.90 -8.33
C PRO A 161 -5.73 -33.36 -9.16
N SER A 162 -5.67 -34.53 -9.82
CA SER A 162 -6.81 -35.11 -10.52
C SER A 162 -8.02 -35.27 -9.58
N GLY A 163 -9.17 -34.73 -9.97
CA GLY A 163 -10.39 -34.71 -9.16
C GLY A 163 -10.45 -33.61 -8.10
N ARG A 164 -9.42 -32.76 -7.95
CA ARG A 164 -9.45 -31.58 -7.06
C ARG A 164 -10.01 -30.36 -7.78
N ASP A 165 -10.44 -29.37 -6.99
CA ASP A 165 -10.92 -28.09 -7.52
C ASP A 165 -9.73 -27.17 -7.84
N VAL A 166 -9.10 -27.39 -9.00
CA VAL A 166 -8.05 -26.50 -9.51
C VAL A 166 -8.68 -25.42 -10.39
N ARG A 167 -8.62 -24.16 -9.95
CA ARG A 167 -9.22 -23.02 -10.66
C ARG A 167 -8.21 -21.93 -10.96
N VAL A 168 -8.42 -21.24 -12.05
CA VAL A 168 -7.64 -20.04 -12.41
C VAL A 168 -8.55 -18.81 -12.49
N LYS A 169 -7.98 -17.65 -12.21
CA LYS A 169 -8.67 -16.38 -12.45
C LYS A 169 -8.92 -16.21 -13.95
N ALA A 170 -10.18 -15.99 -14.32
CA ALA A 170 -10.62 -15.91 -15.71
C ALA A 170 -11.04 -14.51 -16.15
N ARG A 171 -11.42 -13.64 -15.20
CA ARG A 171 -11.86 -12.27 -15.48
C ARG A 171 -11.52 -11.34 -14.32
N ASP A 172 -11.40 -10.07 -14.61
CA ASP A 172 -11.19 -9.03 -13.62
C ASP A 172 -12.47 -8.59 -12.93
N TYR A 173 -13.52 -8.37 -13.71
CA TYR A 173 -14.76 -7.79 -13.22
C TYR A 173 -15.90 -8.81 -13.29
N GLY A 174 -16.50 -9.10 -12.13
CA GLY A 174 -17.78 -9.78 -12.03
C GLY A 174 -18.95 -8.83 -12.34
N PHE A 175 -18.77 -7.53 -12.07
CA PHE A 175 -19.67 -6.48 -12.50
C PHE A 175 -18.90 -5.27 -13.00
N ARG A 176 -19.26 -4.75 -14.18
CA ARG A 176 -18.66 -3.52 -14.73
C ARG A 176 -19.79 -2.67 -15.28
N GLY A 177 -19.86 -1.42 -14.85
CA GLY A 177 -20.82 -0.46 -15.36
C GLY A 177 -20.23 0.93 -15.52
N ALA A 178 -20.77 1.67 -16.47
CA ALA A 178 -20.41 3.04 -16.77
C ALA A 178 -21.69 3.88 -16.90
N ASP A 179 -21.63 5.15 -16.49
CA ASP A 179 -22.73 6.12 -16.60
C ASP A 179 -24.02 5.65 -15.90
N LEU A 180 -23.86 4.88 -14.82
CA LEU A 180 -24.96 4.31 -14.05
C LEU A 180 -25.61 5.36 -13.15
N ARG A 181 -26.93 5.26 -12.99
CA ARG A 181 -27.68 6.09 -12.04
C ARG A 181 -28.62 5.22 -11.23
N HIS A 182 -28.65 5.42 -9.91
CA HIS A 182 -29.59 4.73 -9.00
C HIS A 182 -29.53 3.19 -9.05
N VAL A 183 -28.36 2.62 -9.35
CA VAL A 183 -28.15 1.17 -9.36
C VAL A 183 -27.69 0.69 -7.98
N GLN A 184 -28.28 -0.40 -7.49
CA GLN A 184 -27.84 -1.09 -6.28
C GLN A 184 -27.31 -2.49 -6.61
N LEU A 185 -26.10 -2.78 -6.16
CA LEU A 185 -25.56 -4.13 -6.05
C LEU A 185 -25.61 -4.56 -4.59
N SER A 186 -26.30 -5.65 -4.26
CA SER A 186 -26.33 -6.14 -2.89
C SER A 186 -26.31 -7.66 -2.75
N GLY A 187 -25.64 -8.16 -1.72
CA GLY A 187 -25.64 -9.58 -1.34
C GLY A 187 -24.71 -10.47 -2.18
N PHE A 188 -23.82 -9.89 -2.99
CA PHE A 188 -22.96 -10.68 -3.89
C PHE A 188 -21.64 -11.10 -3.24
N HIS A 189 -21.25 -12.35 -3.51
CA HIS A 189 -19.92 -12.87 -3.19
C HIS A 189 -19.08 -12.88 -4.47
N PHE A 190 -18.00 -12.09 -4.49
CA PHE A 190 -17.03 -12.10 -5.57
C PHE A 190 -15.81 -12.93 -5.17
N PHE A 191 -15.39 -13.81 -6.06
CA PHE A 191 -14.19 -14.62 -5.88
C PHE A 191 -13.27 -14.44 -7.09
N ALA A 192 -12.01 -14.07 -6.85
CA ALA A 192 -11.00 -13.83 -7.88
C ALA A 192 -11.43 -12.80 -8.95
N CYS A 193 -12.36 -11.90 -8.63
CA CYS A 193 -12.86 -10.80 -9.46
C CYS A 193 -13.50 -9.72 -8.58
N THR A 194 -13.83 -8.57 -9.16
CA THR A 194 -14.37 -7.42 -8.42
C THR A 194 -15.46 -6.68 -9.20
N PHE A 195 -15.92 -5.54 -8.69
CA PHE A 195 -16.75 -4.59 -9.42
C PHE A 195 -15.97 -3.34 -9.82
N VAL A 196 -16.42 -2.69 -10.91
CA VAL A 196 -16.01 -1.33 -11.25
C VAL A 196 -17.23 -0.53 -11.72
N LEU A 197 -17.45 0.62 -11.08
CA LEU A 197 -18.48 1.59 -11.47
C LEU A 197 -17.78 2.88 -11.91
N GLU A 198 -17.91 3.25 -13.19
CA GLU A 198 -17.33 4.47 -13.73
C GLU A 198 -18.43 5.52 -14.00
N ARG A 199 -18.20 6.79 -13.59
CA ARG A 199 -19.16 7.90 -13.76
C ARG A 199 -20.56 7.55 -13.22
N ALA A 200 -20.61 6.85 -12.09
CA ALA A 200 -21.82 6.47 -11.41
C ALA A 200 -22.39 7.62 -10.57
N GLU A 201 -23.71 7.70 -10.48
CA GLU A 201 -24.42 8.70 -9.68
C GLU A 201 -25.49 8.00 -8.82
N HIS A 202 -25.50 8.29 -7.52
CA HIS A 202 -26.45 7.69 -6.58
C HIS A 202 -26.50 6.15 -6.59
N CYS A 203 -25.39 5.49 -6.92
CA CYS A 203 -25.29 4.03 -6.91
C CYS A 203 -24.85 3.52 -5.55
N ARG A 204 -25.25 2.28 -5.23
CA ARG A 204 -24.98 1.63 -3.96
C ARG A 204 -24.35 0.25 -4.16
N VAL A 205 -23.32 -0.07 -3.40
CA VAL A 205 -22.78 -1.43 -3.27
C VAL A 205 -22.84 -1.83 -1.80
N GLU A 206 -23.71 -2.78 -1.47
CA GLU A 206 -24.06 -3.06 -0.07
C GLU A 206 -24.04 -4.55 0.27
N ASN A 207 -23.50 -4.92 1.43
CA ASN A 207 -23.51 -6.32 1.89
C ASN A 207 -22.84 -7.29 0.89
N CYS A 208 -21.73 -6.85 0.28
CA CYS A 208 -20.97 -7.65 -0.68
C CYS A 208 -19.64 -8.12 -0.07
N HIS A 209 -19.23 -9.34 -0.40
CA HIS A 209 -18.02 -9.96 0.11
C HIS A 209 -17.08 -10.32 -1.03
N LEU A 210 -15.90 -9.73 -1.05
CA LEU A 210 -14.93 -9.87 -2.12
C LEU A 210 -13.67 -10.55 -1.58
N ARG A 211 -13.32 -11.70 -2.17
CA ARG A 211 -12.10 -12.44 -1.84
C ARG A 211 -11.21 -12.55 -3.09
N PHE A 212 -9.95 -12.15 -2.96
CA PHE A 212 -9.03 -11.99 -4.09
C PHE A 212 -9.57 -11.04 -5.19
N PRO A 213 -10.13 -9.85 -4.84
CA PRO A 213 -10.79 -8.99 -5.82
C PRO A 213 -9.87 -8.46 -6.91
N SER A 214 -8.58 -8.33 -6.59
CA SER A 214 -7.60 -7.67 -7.43
C SER A 214 -6.28 -8.43 -7.44
N PHE A 215 -5.65 -8.46 -8.62
CA PHE A 215 -4.34 -9.07 -8.82
C PHE A 215 -3.47 -8.27 -9.78
N VAL A 216 -2.16 -8.36 -9.58
CA VAL A 216 -1.17 -7.92 -10.54
C VAL A 216 0.10 -8.74 -10.32
N ARG A 217 0.69 -9.26 -11.39
CA ARG A 217 1.95 -10.04 -11.33
C ARG A 217 3.19 -9.22 -10.94
N GLY A 218 3.06 -7.89 -10.82
CA GLY A 218 4.12 -6.97 -10.40
C GLY A 218 3.63 -5.53 -10.21
N VAL A 219 4.53 -4.59 -10.00
CA VAL A 219 4.21 -3.17 -9.82
C VAL A 219 4.57 -2.38 -11.08
N PRO A 220 3.62 -1.64 -11.68
CA PRO A 220 3.91 -0.68 -12.75
C PRO A 220 4.90 0.39 -12.30
N ASP A 221 5.58 1.00 -13.26
CA ASP A 221 6.57 2.04 -12.97
C ASP A 221 5.98 3.22 -12.19
N ALA A 222 6.79 3.80 -11.30
CA ALA A 222 6.43 5.01 -10.57
C ALA A 222 6.20 6.21 -11.48
N GLU A 223 6.90 6.26 -12.62
CA GLU A 223 6.83 7.35 -13.59
C GLU A 223 5.96 7.05 -14.81
N GLU A 224 5.58 5.79 -15.04
CA GLU A 224 4.69 5.49 -16.16
C GLU A 224 3.28 6.04 -15.86
N PRO A 225 2.62 6.66 -16.85
CA PRO A 225 1.20 6.95 -16.76
C PRO A 225 0.49 5.68 -16.32
N PRO A 226 -0.40 5.76 -15.32
CA PRO A 226 -0.90 4.56 -14.71
C PRO A 226 -1.61 3.69 -15.75
N ARG A 227 -1.00 2.56 -16.15
CA ARG A 227 -1.79 1.43 -16.63
C ARG A 227 -2.73 1.10 -15.48
N LYS A 228 -4.04 1.24 -15.70
CA LYS A 228 -5.05 1.00 -14.67
C LYS A 228 -5.02 -0.48 -14.33
N SER A 229 -4.34 -0.84 -13.25
CA SER A 229 -4.45 -2.19 -12.68
C SER A 229 -5.91 -2.47 -12.38
N ALA A 230 -6.38 -3.65 -12.77
CA ALA A 230 -7.74 -4.05 -12.43
C ALA A 230 -7.90 -4.12 -10.91
N GLY A 231 -9.03 -3.63 -10.42
CA GLY A 231 -9.31 -3.58 -9.00
C GLY A 231 -10.61 -2.85 -8.71
N THR A 232 -11.04 -2.88 -7.45
CA THR A 232 -12.33 -2.36 -7.02
C THR A 232 -12.34 -0.84 -7.11
N ARG A 233 -13.26 -0.29 -7.89
CA ARG A 233 -13.30 1.16 -8.12
C ARG A 233 -14.71 1.68 -8.23
N ILE A 234 -14.91 2.85 -7.65
CA ILE A 234 -16.11 3.66 -7.84
C ILE A 234 -15.69 5.08 -8.23
N SER A 235 -16.24 5.58 -9.33
CA SER A 235 -16.07 6.97 -9.73
C SER A 235 -17.40 7.63 -10.06
N GLY A 236 -17.46 8.94 -9.88
CA GLY A 236 -18.66 9.74 -10.13
C GLY A 236 -19.08 10.49 -8.87
N ARG A 237 -20.38 10.56 -8.57
CA ARG A 237 -20.87 11.35 -7.44
C ARG A 237 -21.92 10.65 -6.59
N ASP A 238 -21.96 11.00 -5.31
CA ASP A 238 -23.03 10.62 -4.39
C ASP A 238 -23.26 9.09 -4.30
N ASN A 239 -22.20 8.29 -4.49
CA ASN A 239 -22.27 6.84 -4.39
C ASN A 239 -21.87 6.34 -3.00
N LEU A 240 -22.37 5.15 -2.64
CA LEU A 240 -22.14 4.52 -1.34
C LEU A 240 -21.64 3.08 -1.50
N VAL A 241 -20.51 2.76 -0.86
CA VAL A 241 -20.08 1.39 -0.63
C VAL A 241 -20.18 1.12 0.86
N ARG A 242 -21.02 0.16 1.26
CA ARG A 242 -21.37 -0.04 2.68
C ARG A 242 -21.51 -1.50 3.08
N ASN A 243 -21.11 -1.83 4.31
CA ASN A 243 -21.24 -3.20 4.86
C ASN A 243 -20.56 -4.26 3.97
N CYS A 244 -19.44 -3.90 3.33
CA CYS A 244 -18.73 -4.79 2.42
C CYS A 244 -17.43 -5.31 3.06
N SER A 245 -16.95 -6.48 2.61
CA SER A 245 -15.60 -6.93 2.91
C SER A 245 -14.74 -7.11 1.67
N LEU A 246 -13.49 -6.69 1.75
CA LEU A 246 -12.49 -6.86 0.70
C LEU A 246 -11.24 -7.49 1.33
N ALA A 247 -10.97 -8.74 1.00
CA ALA A 247 -9.89 -9.52 1.56
C ALA A 247 -8.90 -10.00 0.49
N TYR A 248 -7.61 -10.01 0.83
CA TYR A 248 -6.53 -10.55 0.00
C TYR A 248 -6.40 -9.80 -1.34
N CYS A 249 -6.30 -8.47 -1.24
CA CYS A 249 -6.24 -7.56 -2.38
C CYS A 249 -4.78 -7.35 -2.79
N ALA A 250 -4.36 -7.99 -3.87
CA ALA A 250 -2.93 -7.98 -4.22
C ALA A 250 -2.34 -6.60 -4.49
N ASN A 251 -3.16 -5.75 -5.10
CA ASN A 251 -2.85 -4.38 -5.35
C ASN A 251 -3.50 -3.50 -4.28
N PHE A 252 -4.57 -2.78 -4.60
CA PHE A 252 -5.33 -1.90 -3.72
C PHE A 252 -6.67 -2.54 -3.32
N GLY A 253 -7.25 -2.03 -2.23
CA GLY A 253 -8.58 -2.45 -1.76
C GLY A 253 -9.68 -1.80 -2.59
N ILE A 254 -9.91 -0.49 -2.39
CA ILE A 254 -10.87 0.30 -3.17
C ILE A 254 -10.33 1.68 -3.53
N GLU A 255 -10.54 2.08 -4.79
CA GLU A 255 -10.29 3.45 -5.26
C GLU A 255 -11.62 4.20 -5.45
N VAL A 256 -11.72 5.36 -4.80
CA VAL A 256 -12.90 6.23 -4.79
C VAL A 256 -12.52 7.53 -5.50
N LEU A 257 -13.20 7.83 -6.60
CA LEU A 257 -12.95 9.04 -7.39
C LEU A 257 -14.20 9.91 -7.56
N GLY A 258 -14.02 11.22 -7.63
CA GLY A 258 -15.09 12.16 -7.93
C GLY A 258 -15.58 12.89 -6.69
N GLN A 259 -16.89 12.93 -6.44
CA GLN A 259 -17.49 13.85 -5.47
C GLN A 259 -18.43 13.16 -4.49
N ARG A 260 -18.31 13.42 -3.19
CA ARG A 260 -19.31 12.99 -2.17
C ARG A 260 -19.59 11.48 -2.16
N ASN A 261 -18.62 10.67 -2.57
CA ASN A 261 -18.72 9.23 -2.44
C ASN A 261 -18.29 8.79 -1.04
N VAL A 262 -18.89 7.72 -0.54
CA VAL A 262 -18.67 7.25 0.82
C VAL A 262 -18.32 5.76 0.84
N VAL A 263 -17.25 5.41 1.56
CA VAL A 263 -16.94 4.04 1.99
C VAL A 263 -17.23 3.94 3.48
N GLU A 264 -18.24 3.18 3.84
CA GLU A 264 -18.80 3.12 5.19
C GLU A 264 -18.88 1.69 5.72
N ASN A 265 -18.53 1.47 6.99
CA ASN A 265 -18.73 0.18 7.67
C ASN A 265 -18.20 -1.02 6.86
N CYS A 266 -17.01 -0.87 6.27
CA CYS A 266 -16.36 -1.92 5.49
C CYS A 266 -15.17 -2.54 6.24
N LEU A 267 -14.94 -3.82 5.99
CA LEU A 267 -13.79 -4.58 6.47
C LEU A 267 -12.81 -4.79 5.31
N ILE A 268 -11.64 -4.16 5.35
CA ILE A 268 -10.67 -4.22 4.25
C ILE A 268 -9.32 -4.67 4.79
N HIS A 269 -8.83 -5.83 4.35
CA HIS A 269 -7.59 -6.37 4.89
C HIS A 269 -6.77 -7.23 3.92
N ASP A 270 -5.50 -7.42 4.29
CA ASP A 270 -4.47 -8.13 3.54
C ASP A 270 -4.33 -7.52 2.14
N VAL A 271 -3.82 -6.28 2.10
CA VAL A 271 -3.74 -5.45 0.90
C VAL A 271 -2.30 -5.11 0.55
N ASN A 272 -2.00 -5.03 -0.74
CA ASN A 272 -0.73 -4.52 -1.26
C ASN A 272 0.49 -5.34 -0.80
N TRP A 273 0.51 -6.62 -1.12
CA TRP A 273 1.66 -7.48 -0.87
C TRP A 273 2.87 -7.22 -1.80
N SER A 274 2.80 -6.17 -2.63
CA SER A 274 3.96 -5.63 -3.32
C SER A 274 4.64 -4.47 -2.58
N GLY A 275 4.05 -3.91 -1.52
CA GLY A 275 4.69 -2.85 -0.73
C GLY A 275 4.93 -1.55 -1.49
N THR A 276 4.06 -1.20 -2.45
CA THR A 276 4.21 0.04 -3.23
C THR A 276 3.23 1.13 -2.78
N LEU A 277 3.67 2.39 -2.67
CA LEU A 277 2.77 3.51 -2.38
C LEU A 277 1.73 3.76 -3.49
N ARG A 278 1.86 3.10 -4.64
CA ARG A 278 0.83 3.09 -5.70
C ARG A 278 -0.49 2.50 -5.22
N TYR A 279 -0.43 1.53 -4.29
CA TYR A 279 -1.57 0.75 -3.87
C TYR A 279 -1.84 0.94 -2.39
N THR A 280 -3.11 1.12 -2.06
CA THR A 280 -3.58 1.42 -0.70
C THR A 280 -4.87 0.65 -0.43
N ALA A 281 -5.24 0.45 0.83
CA ALA A 281 -6.50 -0.22 1.14
C ALA A 281 -7.70 0.66 0.76
N ILE A 282 -7.64 1.96 1.05
CA ILE A 282 -8.62 2.95 0.62
C ILE A 282 -7.89 4.15 0.01
N SER A 283 -8.20 4.48 -1.25
CA SER A 283 -7.76 5.72 -1.87
C SER A 283 -8.95 6.64 -2.14
N LEU A 284 -8.91 7.85 -1.59
CA LEU A 284 -9.89 8.90 -1.80
C LEU A 284 -9.29 9.98 -2.71
N ASN A 285 -9.90 10.17 -3.88
CA ASN A 285 -9.49 11.17 -4.86
C ASN A 285 -10.68 12.02 -5.30
N GLY A 286 -10.72 13.24 -4.79
CA GLY A 286 -11.68 14.26 -5.17
C GLY A 286 -11.47 14.81 -6.58
N ASP A 287 -12.57 15.14 -7.24
CA ASP A 287 -12.58 16.00 -8.42
C ASP A 287 -12.04 17.40 -8.08
N GLN A 288 -10.87 17.75 -8.61
CA GLN A 288 -10.17 18.99 -8.22
C GLN A 288 -10.87 20.25 -8.71
N ASP A 289 -11.72 20.14 -9.72
CA ASP A 289 -12.46 21.26 -10.32
C ASP A 289 -13.79 21.50 -9.58
N ALA A 290 -14.21 20.55 -8.73
CA ALA A 290 -15.41 20.69 -7.93
C ALA A 290 -15.14 21.56 -6.68
N PRO A 291 -16.10 22.40 -6.26
CA PRO A 291 -15.93 23.25 -5.08
C PRO A 291 -15.86 22.42 -3.78
N ARG A 292 -16.54 21.26 -3.73
CA ARG A 292 -16.58 20.36 -2.57
C ARG A 292 -16.56 18.89 -3.02
N PRO A 293 -15.41 18.35 -3.46
CA PRO A 293 -15.32 16.96 -3.91
C PRO A 293 -15.28 15.93 -2.78
N ALA A 294 -15.30 16.39 -1.52
CA ALA A 294 -15.19 15.63 -0.28
C ALA A 294 -15.73 14.19 -0.34
N ASN A 295 -14.87 13.24 -0.68
CA ASN A 295 -15.15 11.83 -0.48
C ASN A 295 -14.83 11.45 0.97
N ALA A 296 -15.52 10.45 1.50
CA ALA A 296 -15.39 10.04 2.88
C ALA A 296 -15.06 8.55 3.04
N ALA A 297 -14.20 8.25 4.00
CA ALA A 297 -14.04 6.92 4.57
C ALA A 297 -14.44 6.98 6.04
N ARG A 298 -15.49 6.26 6.43
CA ARG A 298 -15.95 6.26 7.83
C ARG A 298 -16.39 4.91 8.38
N HIS A 299 -16.23 4.71 9.69
CA HIS A 299 -16.62 3.47 10.36
C HIS A 299 -15.98 2.20 9.79
N ASN A 300 -14.84 2.30 9.08
CA ASN A 300 -14.20 1.13 8.48
C ASN A 300 -13.18 0.51 9.43
N THR A 301 -13.01 -0.81 9.33
CA THR A 301 -11.87 -1.52 9.93
C THR A 301 -10.90 -1.91 8.81
N VAL A 302 -9.68 -1.38 8.86
CA VAL A 302 -8.71 -1.50 7.76
C VAL A 302 -7.34 -1.89 8.29
N TYR A 303 -6.82 -3.05 7.85
CA TYR A 303 -5.58 -3.57 8.40
C TYR A 303 -4.79 -4.53 7.50
N ASN A 304 -3.59 -4.92 7.95
CA ASN A 304 -2.65 -5.77 7.23
C ASN A 304 -2.37 -5.22 5.82
N VAL A 305 -1.67 -4.09 5.76
CA VAL A 305 -1.35 -3.44 4.48
C VAL A 305 0.15 -3.30 4.32
N GLY A 306 0.67 -3.68 3.16
CA GLY A 306 2.11 -3.66 2.92
C GLY A 306 2.73 -2.26 2.93
N ASN A 307 1.95 -1.24 2.59
CA ASN A 307 2.33 0.18 2.52
C ASN A 307 1.29 1.05 3.29
N ALA A 308 1.01 2.27 2.83
CA ALA A 308 -0.01 3.15 3.44
C ALA A 308 -1.42 2.53 3.38
N ILE A 309 -2.22 2.75 4.44
CA ILE A 309 -3.56 2.17 4.55
C ILE A 309 -4.60 3.04 3.84
N ILE A 310 -4.78 4.29 4.29
CA ILE A 310 -5.74 5.24 3.71
C ILE A 310 -4.97 6.42 3.10
N THR A 311 -5.30 6.76 1.84
CA THR A 311 -4.75 7.95 1.16
C THR A 311 -5.84 8.94 0.80
N SER A 312 -5.56 10.23 1.02
CA SER A 312 -6.48 11.35 0.71
C SER A 312 -5.75 12.54 0.07
N ASN A 313 -4.72 12.25 -0.72
CA ASN A 313 -3.78 13.24 -1.27
C ASN A 313 -4.44 14.26 -2.21
N ARG A 314 -5.48 13.84 -2.96
CA ARG A 314 -6.20 14.70 -3.90
C ARG A 314 -7.67 14.78 -3.54
N ASN A 315 -8.03 14.89 -2.27
CA ASN A 315 -9.43 14.89 -1.83
C ASN A 315 -9.70 16.12 -0.96
N ARG A 316 -9.88 17.26 -1.61
CA ARG A 316 -10.12 18.54 -0.93
C ARG A 316 -11.39 18.45 -0.06
N TYR A 317 -11.28 18.89 1.19
CA TYR A 317 -12.34 18.77 2.20
C TYR A 317 -12.78 17.32 2.49
N GLY A 318 -11.94 16.34 2.18
CA GLY A 318 -12.20 14.94 2.46
C GLY A 318 -12.34 14.62 3.94
N ILE A 319 -13.05 13.53 4.25
CA ILE A 319 -13.34 13.11 5.63
C ILE A 319 -12.82 11.70 5.85
N ILE A 320 -12.02 11.54 6.91
CA ILE A 320 -11.59 10.23 7.41
C ILE A 320 -11.98 10.18 8.88
N GLU A 321 -13.07 9.48 9.21
CA GLU A 321 -13.62 9.50 10.57
C GLU A 321 -14.10 8.16 11.13
N TYR A 322 -13.98 7.96 12.44
CA TYR A 322 -14.45 6.74 13.12
C TYR A 322 -13.89 5.43 12.54
N ASN A 323 -12.73 5.46 11.88
CA ASN A 323 -12.10 4.25 11.35
C ASN A 323 -11.18 3.63 12.39
N HIS A 324 -11.06 2.30 12.32
CA HIS A 324 -10.04 1.52 13.02
C HIS A 324 -8.97 1.12 12.00
N VAL A 325 -7.81 1.76 12.08
CA VAL A 325 -6.74 1.68 11.08
C VAL A 325 -5.49 1.12 11.74
N HIS A 326 -5.09 -0.10 11.38
CA HIS A 326 -3.96 -0.75 12.07
C HIS A 326 -3.12 -1.69 11.24
N HIS A 327 -1.91 -2.03 11.71
CA HIS A 327 -1.04 -3.03 11.07
C HIS A 327 -0.74 -2.68 9.59
N GLY A 328 -0.15 -1.51 9.37
CA GLY A 328 0.26 -1.03 8.05
C GLY A 328 1.77 -0.85 7.91
N GLY A 329 2.21 -0.61 6.67
CA GLY A 329 3.63 -0.49 6.32
C GLY A 329 4.44 -1.77 6.50
N LEU A 330 3.79 -2.93 6.42
CA LEU A 330 4.39 -4.21 6.84
C LEU A 330 5.59 -4.65 5.99
N ILE A 331 5.68 -4.19 4.74
CA ILE A 331 6.75 -4.53 3.79
C ILE A 331 7.24 -3.28 3.03
N SER A 332 7.27 -2.13 3.71
CA SER A 332 7.73 -0.86 3.15
C SER A 332 8.42 -0.01 4.21
N SER A 333 9.04 1.09 3.78
CA SER A 333 9.72 2.10 4.60
C SER A 333 9.18 3.50 4.32
N ASP A 334 9.26 4.43 5.27
CA ASP A 334 8.78 5.82 5.14
C ASP A 334 7.31 5.97 4.73
N VAL A 335 6.46 5.22 5.42
CA VAL A 335 5.02 5.12 5.17
C VAL A 335 4.22 5.49 6.41
N SER A 336 3.02 6.03 6.19
CA SER A 336 2.06 6.29 7.25
C SER A 336 0.78 5.48 7.07
N LEU A 337 0.08 5.19 8.16
CA LEU A 337 -1.21 4.50 8.11
C LEU A 337 -2.26 5.36 7.39
N ILE A 338 -2.36 6.63 7.77
CA ILE A 338 -3.16 7.63 7.05
C ILE A 338 -2.20 8.63 6.40
N TYR A 339 -2.30 8.79 5.09
CA TYR A 339 -1.37 9.59 4.29
C TYR A 339 -2.09 10.68 3.49
N THR A 340 -1.61 11.91 3.66
CA THR A 340 -1.96 13.09 2.88
C THR A 340 -0.68 13.80 2.44
N CYS A 341 -0.70 14.47 1.30
CA CYS A 341 0.42 15.29 0.83
C CYS A 341 -0.09 16.39 -0.11
N LEU A 342 0.75 17.41 -0.31
CA LEU A 342 0.52 18.50 -1.25
C LEU A 342 -0.70 19.38 -0.92
N PRO A 343 -0.84 20.55 -1.57
CA PRO A 343 -1.99 21.44 -1.34
C PRO A 343 -3.34 20.87 -1.81
N TYR A 344 -3.33 19.78 -2.60
CA TYR A 344 -4.54 19.11 -3.08
C TYR A 344 -5.31 18.37 -1.98
N ALA A 345 -4.64 18.12 -0.84
CA ALA A 345 -5.26 17.55 0.36
C ALA A 345 -5.92 18.61 1.26
N MET A 346 -6.02 19.86 0.81
CA MET A 346 -6.47 20.95 1.66
C MET A 346 -7.88 20.76 2.21
N GLY A 347 -8.04 21.09 3.49
CA GLY A 347 -9.32 21.00 4.19
C GLY A 347 -9.70 19.58 4.63
N ASN A 348 -8.90 18.56 4.29
CA ASN A 348 -9.08 17.21 4.79
C ASN A 348 -9.21 17.23 6.32
N GLU A 349 -10.12 16.41 6.82
CA GLU A 349 -10.41 16.25 8.24
C GLU A 349 -10.22 14.79 8.63
N ILE A 350 -9.27 14.56 9.52
CA ILE A 350 -8.93 13.24 10.05
C ILE A 350 -9.30 13.26 11.52
N ARG A 351 -10.42 12.60 11.88
CA ARG A 351 -11.00 12.73 13.23
C ARG A 351 -11.61 11.47 13.80
N TYR A 352 -11.59 11.32 15.12
CA TYR A 352 -12.25 10.21 15.82
C TYR A 352 -11.78 8.81 15.37
N ASN A 353 -10.56 8.68 14.83
CA ASN A 353 -10.02 7.39 14.40
C ASN A 353 -9.17 6.75 15.50
N TRP A 354 -9.12 5.42 15.48
CA TRP A 354 -8.10 4.63 16.16
C TRP A 354 -7.02 4.26 15.16
N VAL A 355 -5.78 4.70 15.40
CA VAL A 355 -4.67 4.53 14.45
C VAL A 355 -3.47 3.93 15.17
N HIS A 356 -3.11 2.68 14.87
CA HIS A 356 -2.06 2.00 15.65
C HIS A 356 -1.33 0.88 14.92
N ASN A 357 -0.23 0.40 15.52
CA ASN A 357 0.57 -0.70 14.97
C ASN A 357 1.09 -0.39 13.56
N SER A 358 1.78 0.73 13.38
CA SER A 358 2.58 0.97 12.18
C SER A 358 3.95 0.34 12.41
N LEU A 359 4.24 -0.77 11.71
CA LEU A 359 5.35 -1.68 12.06
C LEU A 359 6.53 -1.62 11.09
N SER A 360 6.51 -0.69 10.14
CA SER A 360 7.61 -0.50 9.18
C SER A 360 8.96 -0.34 9.90
N PRO A 361 9.98 -1.17 9.61
CA PRO A 361 11.24 -1.18 10.36
C PRO A 361 12.00 0.16 10.23
N ASN A 362 11.84 0.82 9.09
CA ASN A 362 12.53 2.04 8.71
C ASN A 362 11.48 3.16 8.51
N ASN A 363 11.41 4.10 9.46
CA ASN A 363 10.55 5.30 9.36
C ASN A 363 9.02 5.01 9.26
N SER A 364 8.49 4.37 10.30
CA SER A 364 7.06 4.10 10.48
C SER A 364 6.28 5.28 11.07
N LEU A 365 5.17 5.66 10.44
CA LEU A 365 4.38 6.83 10.82
C LEU A 365 2.89 6.46 11.02
N GLY A 366 2.17 7.21 11.84
CA GLY A 366 0.73 7.04 12.07
C GLY A 366 -0.10 7.84 11.09
N ILE A 367 -0.34 9.12 11.39
CA ILE A 367 -1.04 10.08 10.53
C ILE A 367 0.00 11.05 9.96
N ARG A 368 0.02 11.21 8.62
CA ARG A 368 0.97 12.11 7.94
C ARG A 368 0.26 13.13 7.06
N GLY A 369 0.48 14.41 7.35
CA GLY A 369 0.42 15.52 6.41
C GLY A 369 1.82 15.79 5.88
N ASP A 370 2.13 15.26 4.71
CA ASP A 370 3.48 15.30 4.13
C ASP A 370 3.76 16.61 3.40
N ASP A 371 4.89 16.66 2.71
CA ASP A 371 5.42 17.83 1.99
C ASP A 371 4.31 18.67 1.32
N LYS A 372 4.30 19.98 1.63
CA LYS A 372 3.34 21.00 1.20
C LYS A 372 1.87 20.80 1.56
N THR A 373 1.55 19.95 2.53
CA THR A 373 0.19 19.86 3.07
C THR A 373 -0.27 21.23 3.59
N ARG A 374 -1.52 21.61 3.32
CA ARG A 374 -2.09 22.89 3.76
C ARG A 374 -3.48 22.71 4.30
N GLY A 375 -3.83 23.36 5.40
CA GLY A 375 -5.22 23.35 5.86
C GLY A 375 -5.71 21.98 6.32
N LEU A 376 -4.82 21.08 6.72
CA LEU A 376 -5.20 19.77 7.27
C LEU A 376 -5.76 19.96 8.68
N ARG A 377 -6.84 19.25 9.01
CA ARG A 377 -7.39 19.16 10.37
C ARG A 377 -7.20 17.75 10.90
N VAL A 378 -6.45 17.60 11.98
CA VAL A 378 -6.18 16.32 12.65
C VAL A 378 -6.60 16.46 14.10
N HIS A 379 -7.72 15.84 14.50
CA HIS A 379 -8.22 16.00 15.86
C HIS A 379 -9.00 14.83 16.42
N HIS A 380 -9.02 14.69 17.75
CA HIS A 380 -9.78 13.66 18.44
C HIS A 380 -9.44 12.23 17.98
N ASN A 381 -8.24 12.00 17.45
CA ASN A 381 -7.76 10.67 17.14
C ASN A 381 -7.04 10.07 18.35
N VAL A 382 -7.06 8.75 18.45
CA VAL A 382 -6.23 7.99 19.39
C VAL A 382 -5.15 7.28 18.58
N VAL A 383 -3.88 7.62 18.82
CA VAL A 383 -2.74 7.15 18.02
C VAL A 383 -1.66 6.51 18.90
N TRP A 384 -1.40 5.21 18.72
CA TRP A 384 -0.45 4.50 19.58
C TRP A 384 0.32 3.38 18.87
N ASN A 385 1.37 2.88 19.52
CA ASN A 385 2.19 1.80 18.99
C ASN A 385 2.69 2.08 17.56
N ILE A 386 3.11 3.33 17.33
CA ILE A 386 3.76 3.75 16.11
C ILE A 386 5.26 3.70 16.34
N ARG A 387 5.97 2.89 15.54
CA ARG A 387 7.40 2.62 15.76
C ARG A 387 8.29 3.87 15.70
N ARG A 388 7.88 4.94 15.00
CA ARG A 388 8.62 6.22 14.99
C ARG A 388 7.77 7.43 15.38
N ASP A 389 7.02 8.03 14.46
CA ASP A 389 6.32 9.31 14.72
C ASP A 389 4.80 9.14 14.57
N ALA A 390 4.02 9.38 15.62
CA ALA A 390 2.57 9.12 15.61
C ALA A 390 1.80 10.08 14.68
N ILE A 391 1.90 11.39 14.91
CA ILE A 391 1.31 12.39 14.03
C ILE A 391 2.43 13.25 13.46
N VAL A 392 2.54 13.32 12.13
CA VAL A 392 3.52 14.16 11.43
C VAL A 392 2.81 15.13 10.53
N VAL A 393 3.04 16.43 10.71
CA VAL A 393 2.41 17.47 9.89
C VAL A 393 3.45 18.48 9.40
N LYS A 394 3.50 18.63 8.08
CA LYS A 394 4.34 19.56 7.32
C LYS A 394 3.50 20.62 6.61
N GLY A 395 4.16 21.64 6.07
CA GLY A 395 3.53 22.73 5.33
C GLY A 395 3.02 23.84 6.23
N GLY A 396 1.74 24.25 6.13
CA GLY A 396 1.19 25.37 6.91
C GLY A 396 -0.33 25.43 6.96
N LYS A 397 -0.89 26.34 7.76
CA LYS A 397 -2.35 26.49 8.03
C LYS A 397 -3.01 25.24 8.58
N ASN A 398 -2.24 24.34 9.18
CA ASN A 398 -2.75 23.07 9.69
C ASN A 398 -3.31 23.26 11.10
N ARG A 399 -4.28 22.43 11.49
CA ARG A 399 -4.83 22.39 12.84
C ARG A 399 -4.70 20.99 13.40
N VAL A 400 -3.92 20.83 14.47
CA VAL A 400 -3.65 19.56 15.14
C VAL A 400 -4.05 19.71 16.61
N TYR A 401 -5.21 19.18 17.00
CA TYR A 401 -5.74 19.45 18.34
C TYR A 401 -6.56 18.30 18.93
N ASN A 402 -6.67 18.23 20.26
CA ASN A 402 -7.46 17.23 20.98
C ASN A 402 -7.10 15.76 20.62
N ASN A 403 -5.89 15.48 20.12
CA ASN A 403 -5.47 14.10 19.86
C ASN A 403 -4.88 13.47 21.13
N THR A 404 -5.04 12.16 21.27
CA THR A 404 -4.41 11.36 22.32
C THR A 404 -3.34 10.47 21.69
N CYS A 405 -2.08 10.66 22.07
CA CYS A 405 -0.94 9.94 21.52
C CYS A 405 -0.08 9.35 22.63
N PHE A 406 0.18 8.03 22.57
CA PHE A 406 0.96 7.32 23.58
C PHE A 406 1.65 6.07 23.02
N ALA A 407 2.64 5.53 23.75
CA ALA A 407 3.38 4.32 23.37
C ALA A 407 3.99 4.39 21.94
N ASN A 408 4.50 5.56 21.55
CA ASN A 408 5.14 5.80 20.26
C ASN A 408 6.67 5.91 20.42
N GLY A 409 7.40 5.61 19.36
CA GLY A 409 8.86 5.48 19.41
C GLY A 409 9.61 6.80 19.62
N ALA A 410 9.65 7.64 18.58
CA ALA A 410 10.44 8.87 18.54
C ALA A 410 9.64 10.11 18.93
N SER A 411 8.40 10.24 18.45
CA SER A 411 7.53 11.37 18.80
C SER A 411 6.05 10.99 18.78
N ASP A 412 5.28 11.66 19.64
CA ASP A 412 3.83 11.59 19.62
C ASP A 412 3.28 12.54 18.56
N ILE A 413 3.80 13.77 18.52
CA ILE A 413 3.47 14.75 17.49
C ILE A 413 4.74 15.45 17.00
N LEU A 414 4.94 15.43 15.69
CA LEU A 414 5.99 16.15 14.98
C LEU A 414 5.35 17.19 14.04
N LEU A 415 5.36 18.45 14.46
CA LEU A 415 4.89 19.58 13.67
C LEU A 415 6.11 20.33 13.11
N PHE A 416 6.46 20.08 11.85
CA PHE A 416 7.71 20.58 11.28
C PHE A 416 7.77 22.13 11.28
N SER A 417 8.87 22.70 11.75
CA SER A 417 9.15 24.16 11.73
C SER A 417 10.16 24.59 10.66
N GLY A 418 11.15 23.74 10.39
CA GLY A 418 12.26 24.10 9.49
C GLY A 418 11.88 24.21 8.02
N ARG A 419 12.77 24.80 7.21
CA ARG A 419 12.62 24.90 5.75
C ARG A 419 12.32 23.55 5.11
N GLU A 420 11.35 23.55 4.20
CA GLU A 420 11.11 22.40 3.33
C GLU A 420 12.27 22.27 2.33
N VAL A 421 13.04 21.18 2.46
CA VAL A 421 14.26 20.93 1.66
C VAL A 421 13.92 20.84 0.17
N ASP A 422 14.84 21.24 -0.70
CA ASP A 422 14.63 21.30 -2.14
C ASP A 422 14.28 19.93 -2.73
N LYS A 423 13.01 19.76 -3.14
CA LYS A 423 12.47 18.53 -3.76
C LYS A 423 12.21 18.74 -5.25
N TRP A 424 12.23 17.68 -6.04
CA TRP A 424 12.04 17.74 -7.50
C TRP A 424 10.69 18.30 -7.96
N TRP A 425 9.68 18.28 -7.10
CA TRP A 425 8.36 18.86 -7.34
C TRP A 425 8.23 20.33 -6.92
N GLN A 426 9.31 20.99 -6.46
CA GLN A 426 9.29 22.41 -6.11
C GLN A 426 9.09 23.36 -7.28
N LYS A 427 9.34 22.92 -8.51
CA LYS A 427 9.03 23.69 -9.72
C LYS A 427 7.54 24.04 -9.89
N TRP A 428 6.63 23.33 -9.20
CA TRP A 428 5.19 23.51 -9.35
C TRP A 428 4.52 24.28 -8.20
N VAL A 429 5.17 24.36 -7.03
CA VAL A 429 4.62 25.01 -5.82
C VAL A 429 5.79 25.52 -4.97
N LYS A 430 5.76 26.79 -4.55
CA LYS A 430 6.79 27.38 -3.67
C LYS A 430 6.82 26.64 -2.31
N ALA A 431 8.02 26.27 -1.88
CA ALA A 431 8.28 25.68 -0.57
C ALA A 431 8.13 26.71 0.55
N TYR A 432 7.80 26.24 1.76
CA TYR A 432 7.82 27.08 2.95
C TYR A 432 9.25 27.23 3.48
N GLU A 433 9.67 28.48 3.69
CA GLU A 433 10.93 28.80 4.38
C GLU A 433 10.83 28.46 5.86
N HIS A 434 9.67 28.74 6.45
CA HIS A 434 9.29 28.37 7.80
C HIS A 434 7.94 27.65 7.75
N GLN A 435 7.92 26.41 8.23
CA GLN A 435 6.72 25.57 8.20
C GLN A 435 5.88 25.80 9.46
N ASN A 436 4.56 25.72 9.30
CA ASN A 436 3.56 25.70 10.37
C ASN A 436 3.55 26.92 11.31
N GLU A 437 4.15 28.05 10.95
CA GLU A 437 4.07 29.29 11.74
C GLU A 437 2.63 29.81 11.83
N ASP A 438 1.80 29.51 10.83
CA ASP A 438 0.38 29.84 10.75
C ASP A 438 -0.53 28.64 11.10
N SER A 439 0.00 27.64 11.80
CA SER A 439 -0.73 26.44 12.23
C SER A 439 -1.10 26.48 13.71
N LEU A 440 -2.09 25.66 14.09
CA LEU A 440 -2.55 25.47 15.46
C LEU A 440 -2.17 24.06 15.95
N LEU A 441 -1.61 23.99 17.16
CA LEU A 441 -1.23 22.77 17.86
C LEU A 441 -1.66 22.85 19.33
N VAL A 442 -2.90 22.53 19.68
CA VAL A 442 -3.41 22.79 21.04
C VAL A 442 -4.15 21.61 21.64
N ASN A 443 -4.23 21.54 22.96
CA ASN A 443 -5.03 20.55 23.71
C ASN A 443 -4.73 19.07 23.39
N ASN A 444 -3.57 18.75 22.83
CA ASN A 444 -3.23 17.35 22.60
C ASN A 444 -2.73 16.71 23.91
N CYS A 445 -3.13 15.47 24.15
CA CYS A 445 -2.54 14.61 25.18
C CYS A 445 -1.41 13.81 24.54
N ALA A 446 -0.18 14.31 24.65
CA ALA A 446 0.99 13.77 23.97
C ALA A 446 2.26 14.09 24.78
N ARG A 447 3.05 13.07 25.12
CA ARG A 447 4.26 13.24 25.96
C ARG A 447 5.39 13.91 25.20
N VAL A 448 5.58 13.54 23.92
CA VAL A 448 6.72 14.02 23.10
C VAL A 448 6.20 14.79 21.89
N ILE A 449 6.18 16.12 22.02
CA ILE A 449 5.86 17.05 20.94
C ILE A 449 7.13 17.79 20.52
N VAL A 450 7.51 17.67 19.24
CA VAL A 450 8.75 18.21 18.68
C VAL A 450 8.50 18.95 17.37
N SER A 451 9.41 19.85 16.99
CA SER A 451 9.32 20.59 15.72
C SER A 451 10.28 20.12 14.62
N THR A 452 11.19 19.20 14.96
CA THR A 452 12.24 18.72 14.08
C THR A 452 12.71 17.33 14.48
N ARG A 453 13.38 16.65 13.54
CA ARG A 453 14.10 15.39 13.80
C ARG A 453 15.57 15.61 14.18
N ARG A 454 16.01 16.87 14.27
CA ARG A 454 17.39 17.24 14.64
C ARG A 454 17.58 17.23 16.16
N ARG A 455 18.82 17.06 16.63
CA ARG A 455 19.17 17.02 18.06
C ARG A 455 18.84 18.32 18.82
N ARG A 456 18.91 19.48 18.16
CA ARG A 456 18.52 20.77 18.73
C ARG A 456 17.18 21.18 18.12
N ASP A 457 16.16 21.31 18.96
CA ASP A 457 14.84 21.79 18.56
C ASP A 457 14.89 23.33 18.41
N PRO A 458 14.57 23.89 17.23
CA PRO A 458 14.55 25.34 17.02
C PRO A 458 13.38 26.05 17.71
N GLY A 459 12.48 25.31 18.38
CA GLY A 459 11.24 25.83 18.95
C GLY A 459 10.02 25.39 18.14
N ARG A 460 8.87 25.24 18.82
CA ARG A 460 7.61 24.83 18.20
C ARG A 460 7.01 25.99 17.40
N PRO A 461 6.58 25.76 16.14
CA PRO A 461 5.98 26.81 15.33
C PRO A 461 4.49 26.99 15.69
N GLY A 462 3.93 28.15 15.37
CA GLY A 462 2.52 28.45 15.57
C GLY A 462 2.08 28.48 17.03
N ASP A 463 0.77 28.51 17.26
CA ASP A 463 0.21 28.39 18.61
C ASP A 463 0.31 26.93 19.07
N HIS A 464 1.09 26.72 20.13
CA HIS A 464 1.36 25.42 20.72
C HIS A 464 0.97 25.36 22.21
N SER A 465 0.06 26.24 22.63
CA SER A 465 -0.43 26.33 24.01
C SER A 465 -1.21 25.07 24.41
N ASN A 466 -1.40 24.88 25.72
CA ASN A 466 -2.44 23.97 26.25
C ASN A 466 -2.29 22.47 25.95
N ASN A 467 -1.19 22.04 25.34
CA ASN A 467 -0.88 20.63 25.18
C ASN A 467 -0.45 20.01 26.52
N TYR A 468 -1.03 18.86 26.86
CA TYR A 468 -0.61 18.08 28.01
C TYR A 468 0.63 17.27 27.66
N THR A 469 1.78 17.67 28.23
CA THR A 469 3.06 16.95 28.10
C THR A 469 3.57 16.40 29.45
N GLY A 470 2.70 16.28 30.46
CA GLY A 470 3.05 15.83 31.82
C GLY A 470 2.93 16.89 32.94
N SER A 471 2.45 18.10 32.63
CA SER A 471 2.10 19.17 33.60
C SER A 471 0.59 19.49 33.53
N VAL A 472 0.02 20.21 34.51
CA VAL A 472 -1.43 20.47 34.55
C VAL A 472 -1.88 21.26 33.30
N PRO A 473 -2.75 20.70 32.43
CA PRO A 473 -3.18 21.36 31.22
C PRO A 473 -4.32 22.35 31.49
N LYS A 474 -4.46 23.37 30.65
CA LYS A 474 -5.68 24.17 30.49
C LYS A 474 -6.21 23.87 29.09
N LEU A 475 -7.52 23.72 28.89
CA LEU A 475 -8.10 23.51 27.56
C LEU A 475 -8.51 24.86 26.96
N VAL A 476 -8.31 25.06 25.67
CA VAL A 476 -8.80 26.22 24.91
C VAL A 476 -9.71 25.80 23.76
N ASP A 477 -10.63 26.66 23.33
CA ASP A 477 -11.45 26.40 22.14
C ASP A 477 -10.59 26.58 20.86
N PRO A 478 -10.50 25.57 19.97
CA PRO A 478 -9.72 25.65 18.73
C PRO A 478 -10.46 26.25 17.52
N GLU A 479 -11.73 26.69 17.65
CA GLU A 479 -12.59 27.16 16.53
C GLU A 479 -12.03 28.34 15.71
#